data_AF-A0A3A4VZV6-F1
#
_entry.id   AF-A0A3A4VZV6-F1
#
_cell.length_a   1.000
_cell.length_b   1.000
_cell.length_c   1.000
_cell.angle_alpha   90.00
_cell.angle_beta   90.00
_cell.angle_gamma   90.00
#
_symmetry.space_group_name_H-M   'P 1'
#
loop_
_entity.id
_entity.type
_entity.pdbx_description
1 polymer ?
#
loop_
_entity_poly.entity_id
_entity_poly.type
_entity_poly.pdbx_seq_one_letter_code
_entity_poly.pdbx_strand_id
1 'polypeptide(L)'
;MIEEDEMALICKLIMKSGPEVEKIYRLEKDEYVIGRELINDLIISDPEISRRHARIFKKNDRYFLEDLNSTNGTFYSGKRIGKPVQLKNGDLINLGQSIVFEFVMEEIGDLTAVEKEVEKKVEKQEGTKEIKKASAEDKSAPVKPIEKAEKPVRTGKKSDAPFGIEKLRNTPTWLIVLIIVLLFLIVFCVLPMLIVEWTNQWCNFFGTFFNQIQPGVCP
;
A
#
# COMPACT_ATOMS: atom_id res chain seq x y z
N MET A 1 -13.31 -39.87 11.08
CA MET A 1 -12.78 -38.71 11.81
C MET A 1 -12.50 -37.69 10.76
N ILE A 2 -13.34 -36.66 10.69
CA ILE A 2 -13.19 -35.57 9.74
C ILE A 2 -11.94 -34.82 10.18
N GLU A 3 -10.93 -34.76 9.31
CA GLU A 3 -9.82 -33.81 9.46
C GLU A 3 -10.48 -32.43 9.54
N GLU A 4 -10.39 -31.78 10.70
CA GLU A 4 -10.83 -30.40 10.85
C GLU A 4 -10.03 -29.60 9.83
N ASP A 5 -10.70 -29.13 8.78
CA ASP A 5 -10.13 -28.25 7.76
C ASP A 5 -9.27 -27.20 8.46
N GLU A 6 -7.95 -27.33 8.33
CA GLU A 6 -7.02 -26.36 8.88
C GLU A 6 -7.13 -25.11 8.01
N MET A 7 -8.16 -24.30 8.31
CA MET A 7 -8.42 -23.04 7.62
C MET A 7 -7.23 -22.13 7.88
N ALA A 8 -6.33 -22.08 6.89
CA ALA A 8 -5.18 -21.20 6.93
C ALA A 8 -5.69 -19.75 6.83
N LEU A 9 -5.64 -19.04 7.95
CA LEU A 9 -5.93 -17.61 7.99
C LEU A 9 -4.66 -16.83 7.64
N ILE A 10 -4.70 -16.09 6.53
CA ILE A 10 -3.66 -15.11 6.22
C ILE A 10 -4.03 -13.82 6.92
N CYS A 11 -3.13 -13.33 7.77
CA CYS A 11 -3.25 -12.01 8.36
C CYS A 11 -2.31 -11.03 7.67
N LYS A 12 -2.79 -9.82 7.40
CA LYS A 12 -2.01 -8.74 6.78
C LYS A 12 -2.34 -7.39 7.38
N LEU A 13 -1.36 -6.48 7.33
CA LEU A 13 -1.56 -5.06 7.62
C LEU A 13 -1.47 -4.28 6.30
N ILE A 14 -2.44 -3.40 6.07
CA ILE A 14 -2.48 -2.52 4.91
C ILE A 14 -2.31 -1.08 5.40
N MET A 15 -1.29 -0.37 4.92
CA MET A 15 -1.11 1.03 5.29
C MET A 15 -2.15 1.91 4.58
N LYS A 16 -3.10 2.47 5.33
CA LYS A 16 -4.12 3.39 4.81
C LYS A 16 -3.65 4.84 4.78
N SER A 17 -2.74 5.20 5.68
CA SER A 17 -2.14 6.53 5.72
C SER A 17 -0.70 6.44 6.21
N GLY A 18 0.19 7.23 5.63
CA GLY A 18 1.61 7.24 5.95
C GLY A 18 2.51 7.36 4.71
N PRO A 19 3.82 7.11 4.84
CA PRO A 19 4.79 7.28 3.75
C PRO A 19 4.62 6.25 2.62
N GLU A 20 4.00 5.10 2.88
CA GLU A 20 3.89 3.97 1.95
C GLU A 20 2.43 3.47 1.87
N VAL A 21 1.51 4.34 1.45
CA VAL A 21 0.06 4.04 1.34
C VAL A 21 -0.19 2.82 0.43
N GLU A 22 -1.17 1.99 0.80
CA GLU A 22 -1.53 0.69 0.22
C GLU A 22 -0.42 -0.38 0.27
N LYS A 23 0.71 -0.14 0.95
CA LYS A 23 1.70 -1.19 1.19
C LYS A 23 1.13 -2.26 2.11
N ILE A 24 1.29 -3.51 1.70
CA ILE A 24 0.79 -4.70 2.38
C ILE A 24 1.94 -5.40 3.10
N TYR A 25 1.75 -5.67 4.39
CA TYR A 25 2.67 -6.43 5.23
C TYR A 25 1.99 -7.75 5.63
N ARG A 26 2.50 -8.88 5.15
CA ARG A 26 2.00 -10.20 5.56
C ARG A 26 2.54 -10.57 6.93
N LEU A 27 1.66 -11.06 7.81
CA LEU A 27 2.00 -11.51 9.14
C LEU A 27 2.14 -13.04 9.15
N GLU A 28 3.38 -13.47 8.98
CA GLU A 28 3.84 -14.86 8.93
C GLU A 28 4.56 -15.29 10.22
N LYS A 29 5.10 -14.34 10.99
CA LYS A 29 5.77 -14.56 12.28
C LYS A 29 4.82 -14.36 13.46
N ASP A 30 5.21 -14.90 14.61
CA ASP A 30 4.48 -14.70 15.87
C ASP A 30 4.66 -13.31 16.46
N GLU A 31 5.72 -12.57 16.13
CA GLU A 31 5.96 -11.23 16.63
C GLU A 31 6.54 -10.33 15.54
N TYR A 32 6.04 -9.09 15.51
CA TYR A 32 6.44 -8.03 14.61
C TYR A 32 6.63 -6.75 15.41
N VAL A 33 7.82 -6.18 15.35
CA VAL A 33 8.07 -4.84 15.91
C VAL A 33 7.89 -3.81 14.82
N ILE A 34 7.14 -2.75 15.13
CA ILE A 34 6.91 -1.60 14.25
C ILE A 34 7.65 -0.39 14.82
N GLY A 35 8.40 0.30 13.98
CA GLY A 35 9.06 1.53 14.38
C GLY A 35 9.94 2.13 13.28
N ARG A 36 10.59 3.25 13.59
CA ARG A 36 11.43 3.96 12.62
C ARG A 36 12.84 3.38 12.47
N GLU A 37 13.34 2.62 13.45
CA GLU A 37 14.66 2.01 13.33
C GLU A 37 14.67 0.88 12.28
N LEU A 38 15.80 0.77 11.57
CA LEU A 38 16.01 -0.22 10.51
C LEU A 38 16.10 -1.67 11.04
N ILE A 39 16.19 -1.85 12.36
CA ILE A 39 16.25 -3.18 13.00
C ILE A 39 14.85 -3.79 13.19
N ASN A 40 13.79 -3.00 13.08
CA ASN A 40 12.41 -3.48 13.25
C ASN A 40 11.95 -4.29 12.05
N ASP A 41 10.97 -5.17 12.25
CA ASP A 41 10.37 -5.93 11.16
C ASP A 41 9.57 -5.02 10.20
N LEU A 42 8.84 -4.06 10.76
CA LEU A 42 8.05 -3.08 10.00
C LEU A 42 8.67 -1.69 10.20
N ILE A 43 9.42 -1.27 9.20
CA ILE A 43 10.15 0.00 9.21
C ILE A 43 9.26 1.09 8.64
N ILE A 44 9.01 2.13 9.44
CA ILE A 44 8.25 3.32 9.02
C ILE A 44 9.14 4.54 9.17
N SER A 45 9.59 5.08 8.05
CA SER A 45 10.48 6.24 7.99
C SER A 45 9.76 7.57 8.24
N ASP A 46 9.17 7.73 9.43
CA ASP A 46 8.40 8.91 9.81
C ASP A 46 8.83 9.45 11.20
N PRO A 47 9.11 10.76 11.34
CA PRO A 47 9.57 11.36 12.60
C PRO A 47 8.57 11.24 13.75
N GLU A 48 7.26 11.11 13.49
CA GLU A 48 6.24 10.86 14.51
C GLU A 48 6.33 9.45 15.10
N ILE A 49 7.01 8.54 14.40
CA ILE A 49 7.18 7.15 14.81
C ILE A 49 8.45 7.00 15.63
N SER A 50 8.26 6.39 16.80
CA SER A 50 9.33 6.08 17.74
C SER A 50 10.23 5.00 17.15
N ARG A 51 11.47 4.96 17.63
CA ARG A 51 12.49 3.98 17.22
C ARG A 51 11.95 2.55 17.26
N ARG A 52 11.35 2.17 18.38
CA ARG A 52 10.48 1.01 18.57
C ARG A 52 9.17 1.56 19.11
N HIS A 53 8.09 1.49 18.33
CA HIS A 53 6.87 2.24 18.61
C HIS A 53 5.77 1.31 19.14
N ALA A 54 5.48 0.24 18.41
CA ALA A 54 4.49 -0.75 18.79
C ALA A 54 5.00 -2.14 18.42
N ARG A 55 4.37 -3.16 18.98
CA ARG A 55 4.51 -4.52 18.47
C ARG A 55 3.16 -5.16 18.25
N ILE A 56 3.13 -6.05 17.28
CA ILE A 56 2.02 -6.96 17.05
C ILE A 56 2.53 -8.36 17.35
N PHE A 57 1.83 -9.10 18.19
CA PHE A 57 2.23 -10.45 18.57
C PHE A 57 1.03 -11.40 18.58
N LYS A 58 1.30 -12.67 18.30
CA LYS A 58 0.32 -13.75 18.25
C LYS A 58 0.29 -14.47 19.60
N LYS A 59 -0.90 -14.68 20.14
CA LYS A 59 -1.15 -15.47 21.37
C LYS A 59 -2.46 -16.23 21.24
N ASN A 60 -2.41 -17.55 21.37
CA ASN A 60 -3.57 -18.45 21.23
C ASN A 60 -4.33 -18.18 19.91
N ASP A 61 -3.59 -18.17 18.79
CA ASP A 61 -4.09 -17.89 17.44
C ASP A 61 -4.79 -16.54 17.23
N ARG A 62 -4.54 -15.59 18.13
CA ARG A 62 -5.06 -14.22 18.01
C ARG A 62 -3.92 -13.22 18.02
N TYR A 63 -4.04 -12.22 17.16
CA TYR A 63 -3.10 -11.10 17.11
C TYR A 63 -3.47 -10.05 18.15
N PHE A 64 -2.46 -9.50 18.81
CA PHE A 64 -2.57 -8.43 19.78
C PHE A 64 -1.64 -7.29 19.41
N LEU A 65 -2.09 -6.07 19.65
CA LEU A 65 -1.33 -4.84 19.50
C LEU A 65 -0.92 -4.30 20.87
N GLU A 66 0.35 -3.96 21.02
CA GLU A 66 0.90 -3.35 22.24
C GLU A 66 1.78 -2.16 21.90
N ASP A 67 1.58 -1.06 22.63
CA ASP A 67 2.44 0.12 22.56
C ASP A 67 3.74 -0.15 23.31
N LEU A 68 4.89 0.10 22.68
CA LEU A 68 6.22 -0.06 23.29
C LEU A 68 6.70 1.24 23.94
N ASN A 69 5.79 1.90 24.67
CA ASN A 69 6.03 3.16 25.36
C ASN A 69 6.43 4.28 24.39
N SER A 70 5.68 4.39 23.30
CA SER A 70 5.94 5.33 22.22
C SER A 70 5.67 6.79 22.63
N THR A 71 6.35 7.72 21.97
CA THR A 71 6.25 9.16 22.28
C THR A 71 4.86 9.71 21.97
N ASN A 72 4.34 9.42 20.78
CA ASN A 72 3.04 9.94 20.33
C ASN A 72 1.87 9.00 20.64
N GLY A 73 2.15 7.79 21.12
CA GLY A 73 1.15 6.79 21.46
C GLY A 73 0.66 5.97 20.26
N THR A 74 0.15 4.79 20.59
CA THR A 74 -0.61 3.92 19.70
C THR A 74 -2.10 4.03 20.02
N PHE A 75 -2.94 4.04 18.98
CA PHE A 75 -4.39 4.08 19.09
C PHE A 75 -5.02 2.92 18.33
N TYR A 76 -6.10 2.40 18.88
CA TYR A 76 -6.89 1.32 18.30
C TYR A 76 -8.34 1.78 18.22
N SER A 77 -8.90 1.77 17.01
CA SER A 77 -10.25 2.29 16.73
C SER A 77 -10.49 3.71 17.32
N GLY A 78 -9.48 4.58 17.20
CA GLY A 78 -9.53 5.97 17.67
C GLY A 78 -9.30 6.19 19.17
N LYS A 79 -9.04 5.14 19.96
CA LYS A 79 -8.74 5.25 21.40
C LYS A 79 -7.29 4.90 21.68
N ARG A 80 -6.61 5.73 22.48
CA ARG A 80 -5.23 5.44 22.91
C ARG A 80 -5.22 4.17 23.77
N ILE A 81 -4.32 3.25 23.46
CA ILE A 81 -4.17 2.01 24.24
C ILE A 81 -3.09 2.19 25.31
N GLY A 82 -3.31 1.58 26.48
CA GLY A 82 -2.31 1.51 27.56
C GLY A 82 -1.97 0.09 27.99
N LYS A 83 -2.61 -0.91 27.37
CA LYS A 83 -2.40 -2.35 27.58
C LYS A 83 -2.56 -3.05 26.22
N PRO A 84 -2.04 -4.28 26.07
CA PRO A 84 -2.25 -5.06 24.86
C PRO A 84 -3.74 -5.22 24.53
N VAL A 85 -4.13 -4.97 23.28
CA VAL A 85 -5.50 -5.12 22.78
C VAL A 85 -5.53 -6.18 21.68
N GLN A 86 -6.58 -6.99 21.64
CA GLN A 86 -6.75 -7.98 20.58
C GLN A 86 -7.17 -7.28 19.27
N LEU A 87 -6.50 -7.62 18.17
CA LEU A 87 -6.88 -7.20 16.82
C LEU A 87 -7.94 -8.14 16.23
N LYS A 88 -8.89 -7.55 15.50
CA LYS A 88 -9.95 -8.20 14.74
C LYS A 88 -9.91 -7.71 13.29
N ASN A 89 -10.45 -8.52 12.39
CA ASN A 89 -10.52 -8.18 10.98
C ASN A 89 -11.20 -6.82 10.74
N GLY A 90 -10.60 -5.97 9.91
CA GLY A 90 -11.06 -4.62 9.58
C GLY A 90 -10.65 -3.54 10.58
N ASP A 91 -9.94 -3.88 11.65
CA ASP A 91 -9.57 -2.89 12.67
C ASP A 91 -8.54 -1.89 12.18
N LEU A 92 -8.73 -0.63 12.59
CA LEU A 92 -7.80 0.45 12.34
C LEU A 92 -6.86 0.67 13.52
N ILE A 93 -5.57 0.72 13.20
CA ILE A 93 -4.45 0.95 14.10
C ILE A 93 -3.82 2.27 13.71
N ASN A 94 -3.78 3.24 14.61
CA ASN A 94 -3.07 4.50 14.37
C ASN A 94 -1.80 4.55 15.21
N LEU A 95 -0.68 4.89 14.57
CA LEU A 95 0.59 5.15 15.24
C LEU A 95 0.88 6.65 15.13
N GLY A 96 0.92 7.35 16.26
CA GLY A 96 0.91 8.82 16.24
C GLY A 96 -0.36 9.38 15.59
N GLN A 97 -0.22 10.45 14.80
CA GLN A 97 -1.36 11.12 14.17
C GLN A 97 -1.51 10.76 12.68
N SER A 98 -0.39 10.53 12.00
CA SER A 98 -0.36 10.46 10.54
C SER A 98 -0.32 9.03 9.98
N ILE A 99 0.01 8.02 10.79
CA ILE A 99 0.16 6.65 10.31
C ILE A 99 -1.06 5.82 10.69
N VAL A 100 -1.69 5.19 9.69
CA VAL A 100 -2.87 4.35 9.87
C VAL A 100 -2.69 3.03 9.14
N PHE A 101 -2.90 1.93 9.85
CA PHE A 101 -2.98 0.57 9.29
C PHE A 101 -4.38 0.01 9.46
N GLU A 102 -4.82 -0.75 8.46
CA GLU A 102 -5.96 -1.66 8.57
C GLU A 102 -5.44 -3.08 8.74
N PHE A 103 -5.93 -3.79 9.75
CA PHE A 103 -5.63 -5.19 9.97
C PHE A 103 -6.68 -6.07 9.29
N VAL A 104 -6.24 -6.94 8.40
CA VAL A 104 -7.12 -7.80 7.58
C VAL A 104 -6.78 -9.27 7.81
N MET A 105 -7.81 -10.07 8.05
CA MET A 105 -7.77 -11.52 8.08
C MET A 105 -8.53 -12.07 6.86
N GLU A 106 -7.87 -12.91 6.07
CA GLU A 106 -8.47 -13.60 4.92
C GLU A 106 -8.39 -15.11 5.14
N GLU A 107 -9.51 -15.79 4.94
CA GLU A 107 -9.56 -17.24 4.89
C GLU A 107 -9.02 -17.69 3.52
N ILE A 108 -8.00 -18.55 3.52
CA ILE A 108 -7.66 -19.28 2.30
C ILE A 108 -8.70 -20.39 2.16
N GLY A 109 -9.76 -20.12 1.41
CA GLY A 109 -10.68 -21.17 0.96
C GLY A 109 -9.91 -22.15 0.05
N ASP A 110 -9.85 -23.42 0.46
CA ASP A 110 -9.42 -24.59 -0.30
C ASP A 110 -8.32 -24.36 -1.35
N LEU A 111 -7.07 -24.60 -0.96
CA LEU A 111 -5.90 -24.70 -1.86
C LEU A 111 -6.07 -25.72 -3.01
N THR A 112 -7.14 -26.54 -3.00
CA THR A 112 -7.45 -27.52 -4.05
C THR A 112 -7.94 -26.90 -5.36
N ALA A 113 -8.32 -25.61 -5.40
CA ALA A 113 -8.75 -24.94 -6.64
C ALA A 113 -7.59 -24.38 -7.46
N VAL A 114 -6.47 -24.01 -6.82
CA VAL A 114 -5.31 -23.41 -7.50
C VAL A 114 -4.52 -24.47 -8.26
N GLU A 115 -4.38 -25.68 -7.72
CA GLU A 115 -3.74 -26.81 -8.41
C GLU A 115 -4.49 -27.20 -9.69
N LYS A 116 -5.83 -27.14 -9.67
CA LYS A 116 -6.69 -27.45 -10.84
C LYS A 116 -6.60 -26.40 -11.96
N GLU A 117 -6.22 -25.16 -11.66
CA GLU A 117 -5.98 -24.13 -12.68
C GLU A 117 -4.55 -24.19 -13.23
N VAL A 118 -3.57 -24.62 -12.42
CA VAL A 118 -2.18 -24.79 -12.86
C VAL A 118 -2.06 -25.99 -13.81
N GLU A 119 -2.70 -27.13 -13.52
CA GLU A 119 -2.70 -28.30 -14.41
C GLU A 119 -3.33 -28.01 -15.78
N LYS A 120 -4.40 -27.21 -15.83
CA LYS A 120 -5.04 -26.81 -17.11
C LYS A 120 -4.17 -25.90 -17.98
N LYS A 121 -3.17 -25.24 -17.41
CA LYS A 121 -2.27 -24.33 -18.16
C LYS A 121 -1.04 -25.04 -18.70
N VAL A 122 -0.61 -26.14 -18.08
CA VAL A 122 0.60 -26.89 -18.47
C VAL A 122 0.37 -27.71 -19.76
N GLU A 123 -0.84 -28.22 -20.00
CA GLU A 123 -1.12 -29.06 -21.18
C GLU A 123 -1.12 -28.31 -22.53
N LYS A 124 -1.10 -26.96 -22.52
CA LYS A 124 -1.20 -26.15 -23.75
C LYS A 124 0.15 -25.73 -24.35
N GLN A 125 1.27 -26.09 -23.73
CA GLN A 125 2.61 -25.66 -24.18
C GLN A 125 3.61 -26.82 -24.33
N GLU A 126 3.20 -27.95 -24.90
CA GLU A 126 4.15 -28.89 -25.48
C GLU A 126 3.84 -29.12 -26.96
N GLY A 127 4.61 -28.43 -27.80
CA GLY A 127 4.50 -28.58 -29.24
C GLY A 127 5.44 -27.67 -30.01
N THR A 128 6.77 -27.84 -29.90
CA THR A 128 7.66 -28.20 -31.02
C THR A 128 9.16 -28.07 -30.69
N LYS A 129 9.82 -29.24 -30.72
CA LYS A 129 11.12 -29.58 -31.36
C LYS A 129 12.44 -28.95 -30.86
N GLU A 130 13.22 -29.83 -30.25
CA GLU A 130 14.61 -30.26 -30.59
C GLU A 130 15.56 -29.26 -31.27
N ILE A 131 16.81 -29.18 -30.76
CA ILE A 131 18.02 -29.58 -31.52
C ILE A 131 19.32 -29.58 -30.67
N LYS A 132 20.00 -30.73 -30.72
CA LYS A 132 21.45 -31.01 -30.70
C LYS A 132 22.28 -31.02 -29.41
N LYS A 133 22.36 -32.26 -28.91
CA LYS A 133 23.52 -33.03 -28.44
C LYS A 133 24.85 -32.72 -29.15
N ALA A 134 25.91 -32.50 -28.36
CA ALA A 134 27.29 -32.84 -28.71
C ALA A 134 28.04 -33.32 -27.46
N SER A 135 28.48 -34.57 -27.53
CA SER A 135 29.43 -35.30 -26.66
C SER A 135 30.86 -34.70 -26.83
N ALA A 136 31.83 -34.79 -25.92
CA ALA A 136 32.61 -35.96 -25.48
C ALA A 136 33.76 -35.39 -24.58
N GLU A 137 34.03 -35.84 -23.35
CA GLU A 137 34.79 -37.01 -22.87
C GLU A 137 36.25 -36.72 -22.41
N ASP A 138 36.55 -37.21 -21.19
CA ASP A 138 37.78 -37.94 -20.78
C ASP A 138 39.06 -37.19 -20.29
N LYS A 139 39.41 -37.37 -18.99
CA LYS A 139 40.56 -38.18 -18.49
C LYS A 139 41.05 -37.82 -17.06
N SER A 140 41.00 -38.85 -16.21
CA SER A 140 41.98 -39.28 -15.17
C SER A 140 42.40 -38.38 -13.97
N ALA A 141 42.25 -38.97 -12.77
CA ALA A 141 42.81 -38.61 -11.44
C ALA A 141 44.35 -38.88 -11.33
N PRO A 142 45.13 -38.51 -10.26
CA PRO A 142 44.91 -38.91 -8.84
C PRO A 142 45.43 -37.98 -7.68
N VAL A 143 44.73 -38.08 -6.54
CA VAL A 143 45.08 -38.02 -5.07
C VAL A 143 46.39 -37.33 -4.54
N LYS A 144 46.29 -36.41 -3.55
CA LYS A 144 46.70 -36.54 -2.10
C LYS A 144 46.79 -35.19 -1.31
N PRO A 145 46.78 -35.21 0.05
CA PRO A 145 46.13 -34.22 0.93
C PRO A 145 47.06 -33.40 1.85
N ILE A 146 46.76 -32.12 2.13
CA ILE A 146 47.42 -31.25 3.14
C ILE A 146 46.36 -30.16 3.52
N GLU A 147 45.72 -30.20 4.69
CA GLU A 147 46.10 -29.62 5.99
C GLU A 147 45.48 -28.23 6.27
N LYS A 148 44.67 -28.25 7.34
CA LYS A 148 44.24 -27.24 8.34
C LYS A 148 44.77 -25.79 8.29
N ALA A 149 43.95 -24.91 8.91
CA ALA A 149 44.11 -23.47 9.15
C ALA A 149 43.80 -22.63 7.89
N GLU A 150 43.10 -21.49 7.90
CA GLU A 150 42.89 -20.46 8.91
C GLU A 150 41.69 -19.61 8.45
N LYS A 151 41.05 -18.86 9.36
CA LYS A 151 39.89 -17.99 9.08
C LYS A 151 40.16 -17.00 7.94
N PRO A 152 39.16 -16.64 7.12
CA PRO A 152 39.20 -15.37 6.41
C PRO A 152 38.06 -14.43 6.84
N VAL A 153 38.47 -13.29 7.37
CA VAL A 153 37.84 -12.00 7.10
C VAL A 153 37.56 -11.90 5.61
N ARG A 154 36.32 -11.57 5.21
CA ARG A 154 36.00 -11.20 3.83
C ARG A 154 35.37 -9.82 3.78
N THR A 155 36.22 -8.90 3.35
CA THR A 155 35.87 -7.68 2.61
C THR A 155 35.06 -8.01 1.35
N GLY A 156 33.98 -7.25 1.14
CA GLY A 156 33.40 -6.87 -0.16
C GLY A 156 32.67 -7.97 -0.96
N LYS A 157 31.46 -7.67 -1.43
CA LYS A 157 31.23 -7.18 -2.81
C LYS A 157 29.73 -7.04 -3.10
N LYS A 158 29.40 -5.95 -3.81
CA LYS A 158 28.16 -5.68 -4.55
C LYS A 158 27.69 -6.89 -5.36
N SER A 159 26.37 -7.08 -5.41
CA SER A 159 25.69 -7.62 -6.58
C SER A 159 24.30 -7.00 -6.66
N ASP A 160 24.10 -6.31 -7.79
CA ASP A 160 22.94 -5.54 -8.16
C ASP A 160 21.71 -6.44 -8.36
N ALA A 161 20.52 -5.90 -8.08
CA ALA A 161 19.32 -6.31 -8.79
C ALA A 161 18.30 -5.16 -8.83
N PRO A 162 17.54 -5.06 -9.93
CA PRO A 162 16.88 -3.84 -10.35
C PRO A 162 15.41 -3.85 -9.93
N PHE A 163 14.83 -2.69 -9.65
CA PHE A 163 13.46 -2.43 -10.09
C PHE A 163 13.29 -0.91 -10.19
N GLY A 164 13.15 -0.45 -11.43
CA GLY A 164 12.82 0.94 -11.71
C GLY A 164 11.51 1.29 -11.00
N ILE A 165 11.55 2.40 -10.27
CA ILE A 165 10.33 3.01 -9.75
C ILE A 165 9.60 3.59 -10.94
N GLU A 166 8.61 2.84 -11.44
CA GLU A 166 7.63 3.39 -12.35
C GLU A 166 6.81 4.42 -11.57
N LYS A 167 7.00 5.67 -11.98
CA LYS A 167 6.52 6.88 -11.35
C LYS A 167 4.99 6.94 -11.45
N LEU A 168 4.26 6.34 -10.50
CA LEU A 168 2.81 6.54 -10.39
C LEU A 168 2.51 7.93 -9.83
N ARG A 169 2.44 8.87 -10.77
CA ARG A 169 1.57 10.05 -10.83
C ARG A 169 1.26 10.72 -9.48
N ASN A 170 2.24 11.48 -9.00
CA ASN A 170 1.99 12.61 -8.11
C ASN A 170 0.97 13.52 -8.82
N THR A 171 -0.30 13.56 -8.38
CA THR A 171 -1.20 14.62 -8.82
C THR A 171 -0.62 15.90 -8.27
N PRO A 172 -0.13 16.78 -9.15
CA PRO A 172 0.68 17.86 -8.68
C PRO A 172 -0.29 18.85 -8.04
N THR A 173 -0.02 19.26 -6.80
CA THR A 173 -0.95 20.03 -5.95
C THR A 173 -1.49 21.29 -6.63
N TRP A 174 -0.77 21.86 -7.62
CA TRP A 174 -1.28 22.93 -8.48
C TRP A 174 -2.52 22.56 -9.28
N LEU A 175 -2.71 21.30 -9.67
CA LEU A 175 -3.90 20.82 -10.39
C LEU A 175 -5.14 20.82 -9.48
N ILE A 176 -4.98 20.47 -8.21
CA ILE A 176 -6.06 20.55 -7.21
C ILE A 176 -6.43 22.02 -6.96
N VAL A 177 -5.43 22.89 -6.81
CA VAL A 177 -5.65 24.34 -6.65
C VAL A 177 -6.32 24.94 -7.89
N LEU A 178 -5.91 24.54 -9.10
CA LEU A 178 -6.50 24.99 -10.35
C LEU A 178 -7.96 24.57 -10.48
N ILE A 179 -8.31 23.34 -10.09
CA ILE A 179 -9.70 22.87 -10.06
C ILE A 179 -10.54 23.69 -9.08
N ILE A 180 -10.02 23.98 -7.88
CA ILE A 180 -10.72 24.79 -6.87
C ILE A 180 -10.98 26.21 -7.39
N VAL A 181 -9.97 26.84 -8.00
CA VAL A 181 -10.10 28.19 -8.58
C VAL A 181 -11.11 28.20 -9.73
N LEU A 182 -11.08 27.19 -10.60
CA LEU A 182 -12.00 27.07 -11.72
C LEU A 182 -13.45 26.86 -11.25
N LEU A 183 -13.66 26.01 -10.24
CA LEU A 183 -14.97 25.82 -9.61
C LEU A 183 -15.47 27.11 -8.95
N PHE A 184 -14.59 27.85 -8.26
CA PHE A 184 -14.95 29.14 -7.67
C PHE A 184 -15.37 30.16 -8.74
N LEU A 185 -14.63 30.30 -9.83
CA LEU A 185 -14.99 31.20 -10.93
C LEU A 185 -16.32 30.80 -11.59
N ILE A 186 -16.57 29.51 -11.76
CA ILE A 186 -17.83 29.04 -12.32
C ILE A 186 -18.99 29.38 -11.37
N VAL A 187 -18.85 29.09 -10.08
CA VAL A 187 -19.94 29.27 -9.10
C VAL A 187 -20.20 30.74 -8.79
N PHE A 188 -19.17 31.57 -8.70
CA PHE A 188 -19.29 32.96 -8.27
C PHE A 188 -19.33 33.97 -9.43
N CYS A 189 -18.89 33.61 -10.63
CA CYS A 189 -18.93 34.52 -11.78
C CYS A 189 -19.87 34.01 -12.88
N VAL A 190 -19.71 32.76 -13.32
CA VAL A 190 -20.44 32.26 -14.50
C VAL A 190 -21.90 31.92 -14.18
N LEU A 191 -22.17 31.18 -13.10
CA LEU A 191 -23.53 30.83 -12.70
C LEU A 191 -24.40 32.06 -12.42
N PRO A 192 -23.94 33.09 -11.69
CA PRO A 192 -24.73 34.31 -11.51
C PRO A 192 -24.98 35.05 -12.84
N MET A 193 -23.99 35.16 -13.73
CA MET A 193 -24.22 35.77 -15.05
C MET A 193 -25.28 35.02 -15.86
N LEU A 194 -25.18 33.69 -15.91
CA LEU A 194 -26.18 32.85 -16.58
C LEU A 194 -27.56 32.99 -15.95
N ILE A 195 -27.64 33.07 -14.61
CA ILE A 195 -28.92 33.30 -13.91
C ILE A 195 -29.51 34.65 -14.29
N VAL A 196 -28.72 35.73 -14.31
CA VAL A 196 -29.21 37.08 -14.65
C VAL A 196 -29.68 37.14 -16.11
N GLU A 197 -28.99 36.46 -17.03
CA GLU A 197 -29.43 36.28 -18.42
C GLU A 197 -30.73 35.47 -18.51
N TRP A 198 -30.82 34.35 -17.82
CA TRP A 198 -31.97 33.44 -17.89
C TRP A 198 -33.23 34.00 -17.23
N THR A 199 -33.06 34.81 -16.19
CA THR A 199 -34.14 35.46 -15.45
C THR A 199 -34.47 36.87 -15.96
N ASN A 200 -33.81 37.30 -17.06
CA ASN A 200 -33.95 38.64 -17.66
C ASN A 200 -33.78 39.80 -16.68
N GLN A 201 -33.01 39.60 -15.59
CA GLN A 201 -32.82 40.60 -14.54
C GLN A 201 -32.01 41.81 -15.04
N TRP A 202 -31.33 41.69 -16.19
CA TRP A 202 -30.69 42.82 -16.90
C TRP A 202 -31.68 43.93 -17.26
N CYS A 203 -32.94 43.61 -17.58
CA CYS A 203 -33.96 44.63 -17.87
C CYS A 203 -34.31 45.47 -16.63
N ASN A 204 -34.27 44.89 -15.42
CA ASN A 204 -34.49 45.63 -14.18
C ASN A 204 -33.32 46.54 -13.81
N PHE A 205 -32.08 46.15 -14.10
CA PHE A 205 -30.90 46.95 -13.77
C PHE A 205 -30.53 48.00 -14.83
N PHE A 206 -30.76 47.71 -16.12
CA PHE A 206 -30.28 48.53 -17.25
C PHE A 206 -31.34 48.80 -18.32
N GLY A 207 -32.63 48.61 -18.03
CA GLY A 207 -33.71 48.71 -19.01
C GLY A 207 -33.76 50.04 -19.78
N THR A 208 -33.42 51.16 -19.13
CA THR A 208 -33.37 52.50 -19.78
C THR A 208 -32.27 52.62 -20.81
N PHE A 209 -31.09 52.04 -20.55
CA PHE A 209 -29.95 52.06 -21.47
C PHE A 209 -30.22 51.20 -22.70
N PHE A 210 -30.75 49.99 -22.52
CA PHE A 210 -31.01 49.08 -23.64
C PHE A 210 -32.18 49.54 -24.51
N ASN A 211 -33.26 50.08 -23.94
CA ASN A 211 -34.37 50.67 -24.72
C ASN A 211 -33.98 51.95 -25.48
N GLN A 212 -32.84 52.57 -25.16
CA GLN A 212 -32.28 53.69 -25.92
C GLN A 212 -31.47 53.23 -27.15
N ILE A 213 -30.88 52.03 -27.11
CA ILE A 213 -30.10 51.44 -28.22
C ILE A 213 -31.05 50.74 -29.21
N GLN A 214 -32.06 50.02 -28.72
CA GLN A 214 -33.14 49.45 -29.53
C GLN A 214 -34.47 49.54 -28.75
N PRO A 215 -35.44 50.35 -29.19
CA PRO A 215 -36.70 50.51 -28.48
C PRO A 215 -37.53 49.22 -28.52
N GLY A 216 -37.97 48.72 -27.36
CA GLY A 216 -38.86 47.57 -27.23
C GLY A 216 -38.19 46.23 -26.91
N VAL A 217 -36.89 46.23 -26.56
CA VAL A 217 -36.13 45.02 -26.21
C VAL A 217 -36.42 44.53 -24.78
N CYS A 218 -36.71 45.44 -23.85
CA CYS A 218 -37.18 45.12 -22.51
C CYS A 218 -38.66 45.52 -22.37
N PRO A 219 -39.55 44.63 -21.88
CA PRO A 219 -40.97 44.91 -21.65
C PRO A 219 -41.20 45.93 -20.52
#